data_AF-A0A7V4T1S7-F1
#
_entry.id   AF-A0A7V4T1S7-F1
#
_cell.length_a   1.000
_cell.length_b   1.000
_cell.length_c   1.000
_cell.angle_alpha   90.00
_cell.angle_beta   90.00
_cell.angle_gamma   90.00
#
_symmetry.space_group_name_H-M   'P 1'
#
loop_
_entity.id
_entity.type
_entity.pdbx_description
1 polymer ?
#
loop_
_entity_poly.entity_id
_entity_poly.type
_entity_poly.pdbx_seq_one_letter_code
_entity_poly.pdbx_strand_id
1 'polypeptide(L)' 'MFEPAEEGGYVVTVPSLPGCVTEGDTFEEAVEMVKDAIRAYIAVLKEDNEPIPIESEEHIEVRVAVPVYA' A
#
# COMPACT_ATOMS: atom_id res chain seq x y z
N MET A 1 -2.39 -0.17 -2.83
CA MET A 1 -3.61 0.68 -2.85
C MET A 1 -3.16 2.12 -2.80
N PHE A 2 -3.69 2.98 -3.68
CA PHE A 2 -3.36 4.40 -3.76
C PHE A 2 -4.56 5.21 -3.29
N GLU A 3 -4.33 6.15 -2.39
CA GLU A 3 -5.33 7.06 -1.86
C GLU A 3 -4.83 8.50 -2.05
N PRO A 4 -5.67 9.43 -2.52
CA PRO A 4 -5.28 10.84 -2.59
C PRO A 4 -5.06 11.39 -1.19
N ALA A 5 -3.94 12.09 -0.98
CA ALA A 5 -3.63 12.73 0.29
C ALA A 5 -4.39 14.06 0.45
N GLU A 6 -4.72 14.45 1.69
CA GLU A 6 -5.44 15.72 1.96
C GLU A 6 -4.66 16.96 1.51
N GLU A 7 -3.32 16.89 1.58
CA GLU A 7 -2.40 17.97 1.23
C GLU A 7 -2.06 18.01 -0.28
N GLY A 8 -2.56 17.02 -1.05
CA GLY A 8 -2.18 16.75 -2.44
C GLY A 8 -1.19 15.58 -2.56
N GLY A 9 -1.13 14.97 -3.75
CA GLY A 9 -0.33 13.76 -3.97
C GLY A 9 -1.07 12.47 -3.61
N TYR A 10 -0.31 11.42 -3.32
CA TYR A 10 -0.83 10.07 -3.11
C TYR A 10 -0.13 9.35 -1.96
N VAL A 11 -0.92 8.81 -1.04
CA VAL A 11 -0.49 7.80 -0.07
C VAL A 11 -0.67 6.42 -0.68
N VAL A 12 0.32 5.56 -0.51
CA VAL A 12 0.34 4.18 -1.01
C VAL A 12 0.51 3.23 0.14
N THR A 13 -0.36 2.24 0.22
CA THR A 13 -0.25 1.13 1.17
C THR A 13 -0.13 -0.19 0.42
N VAL A 14 0.71 -1.10 0.90
CA VAL A 14 0.86 -2.45 0.36
C VAL A 14 0.14 -3.46 1.27
N PRO A 15 -1.07 -3.95 0.94
CA PRO A 15 -1.85 -4.79 1.84
C PRO A 15 -1.12 -6.06 2.29
N SER A 16 -0.34 -6.64 1.39
CA SER A 16 0.43 -7.87 1.63
C SER A 16 1.66 -7.65 2.51
N LEU A 17 2.07 -6.39 2.73
CA LEU A 17 3.15 -6.00 3.63
C LEU A 17 2.59 -5.00 4.65
N PRO A 18 1.90 -5.48 5.70
CA PRO A 18 1.27 -4.61 6.69
C PRO A 18 2.26 -3.61 7.28
N GLY A 19 1.89 -2.32 7.27
CA GLY A 19 2.75 -1.23 7.73
C GLY A 19 3.71 -0.66 6.67
N CYS A 20 3.79 -1.27 5.47
CA CYS A 20 4.47 -0.66 4.33
C CYS A 20 3.58 0.43 3.71
N VAL A 21 3.82 1.67 4.15
CA VAL A 21 3.12 2.88 3.71
C VAL A 21 4.14 3.89 3.21
N THR A 22 3.88 4.49 2.06
CA THR A 22 4.70 5.55 1.46
C THR A 22 3.82 6.66 0.92
N GLU A 23 4.40 7.79 0.57
CA GLU A 23 3.71 8.93 -0.02
C GLU A 23 4.56 9.55 -1.14
N GLY A 24 3.93 10.22 -2.10
CA GLY A 24 4.61 11.02 -3.11
C GLY A 24 3.70 12.12 -3.68
N ASP A 25 4.30 13.22 -4.14
CA ASP A 25 3.57 14.39 -4.65
C ASP A 25 2.86 14.07 -5.98
N THR A 26 3.38 13.08 -6.71
CA THR A 26 2.80 12.56 -7.95
C THR A 26 2.56 11.06 -7.86
N PHE A 27 1.68 10.55 -8.73
CA PHE A 27 1.42 9.12 -8.79
C PHE A 27 2.70 8.34 -9.14
N GLU A 28 3.47 8.81 -10.12
CA GLU A 28 4.74 8.22 -10.53
C GLU A 28 5.76 8.19 -9.38
N GLU A 29 5.88 9.28 -8.63
CA GLU A 29 6.76 9.32 -7.46
C GLU A 29 6.31 8.34 -6.38
N ALA A 30 5.03 8.33 -6.06
CA ALA A 30 4.45 7.42 -5.07
C ALA A 30 4.68 5.94 -5.46
N VAL A 31 4.65 5.62 -6.76
CA VAL A 31 5.01 4.30 -7.30
C VAL A 31 6.48 3.96 -7.10
N GLU A 32 7.40 4.90 -7.34
CA GLU A 32 8.83 4.65 -7.12
C GLU A 32 9.15 4.50 -5.63
N MET A 33 8.54 5.33 -4.78
CA MET A 33 8.68 5.25 -3.31
C MET A 33 8.20 3.91 -2.77
N VAL A 34 7.01 3.44 -3.17
CA VAL A 34 6.51 2.15 -2.68
C VAL A 34 7.38 0.98 -3.14
N LYS A 35 7.95 1.03 -4.36
CA LYS A 35 8.87 -0.03 -4.84
C LYS A 35 10.11 -0.13 -3.98
N ASP A 36 10.70 0.99 -3.59
CA ASP A 36 11.87 1.01 -2.72
C ASP A 36 11.53 0.55 -1.29
N ALA A 37 10.39 0.99 -0.75
CA ALA A 37 9.91 0.53 0.55
C ALA A 37 9.66 -0.99 0.58
N ILE A 38 9.08 -1.57 -0.48
CA ILE A 38 8.90 -3.02 -0.62
C ILE A 38 10.26 -3.73 -0.59
N ARG A 39 11.28 -3.24 -1.31
CA ARG A 39 12.62 -3.84 -1.32
C ARG A 39 13.25 -3.81 0.08
N ALA A 40 13.15 -2.66 0.77
CA ALA A 40 13.66 -2.51 2.12
C ALA A 40 12.95 -3.45 3.11
N TYR A 41 11.62 -3.53 3.04
CA TYR A 41 10.82 -4.43 3.87
C TYR A 41 11.24 -5.89 3.69
N ILE A 42 11.36 -6.35 2.44
CA ILE A 42 11.79 -7.72 2.12
C ILE A 42 13.21 -7.99 2.62
N ALA A 43 14.10 -7.00 2.59
CA ALA A 43 15.46 -7.16 3.10
C ALA A 43 15.44 -7.45 4.62
N VAL A 44 14.63 -6.71 5.39
CA VAL A 44 14.46 -6.95 6.84
C VAL A 44 13.92 -8.34 7.11
N LEU A 45 12.85 -8.76 6.42
CA LEU A 45 12.30 -10.12 6.59
C LEU A 45 13.35 -11.21 6.34
N LYS A 46 14.23 -11.01 5.33
CA LYS A 46 15.30 -11.96 5.04
C LYS A 46 16.36 -12.00 6.14
N GLU A 47 16.72 -10.85 6.70
CA GLU A 47 17.67 -10.76 7.82
C GLU A 47 17.13 -11.48 9.07
N ASP A 48 15.83 -11.32 9.33
CA ASP A 48 15.14 -11.93 10.47
C ASP A 48 14.72 -13.40 10.23
N ASN A 49 15.01 -13.96 9.05
CA ASN A 49 14.58 -15.30 8.60
C ASN A 49 13.04 -15.50 8.67
N GLU A 50 12.30 -14.42 8.46
CA GLU A 50 10.84 -14.44 8.37
C GLU A 50 10.37 -14.79 6.95
N PRO A 51 9.19 -15.45 6.82
CA PRO A 51 8.64 -15.77 5.51
C PRO A 51 8.22 -14.50 4.77
N ILE A 52 8.55 -14.41 3.48
CA ILE A 52 8.11 -13.32 2.62
C ILE A 52 6.63 -13.56 2.25
N PRO A 53 5.72 -12.61 2.56
CA PRO A 53 4.32 -12.71 2.15
C PRO A 53 4.21 -12.77 0.63
N ILE A 54 3.44 -13.74 0.14
CA ILE A 54 3.16 -13.89 -1.29
C ILE A 54 1.74 -13.36 -1.51
N GLU A 55 1.55 -12.48 -2.48
CA GLU A 55 0.21 -12.04 -2.87
C GLU A 55 -0.62 -13.22 -3.33
N SER A 56 -1.76 -13.47 -2.68
CA SER A 56 -2.83 -14.32 -3.21
C SER A 56 -3.68 -13.48 -4.17
N GLU A 57 -4.01 -14.03 -5.34
CA GLU A 57 -4.77 -13.34 -6.41
C GLU A 57 -6.21 -12.94 -6.00
N GLU A 58 -6.67 -13.31 -4.80
CA GLU A 58 -8.04 -13.05 -4.33
C GLU A 58 -8.09 -11.77 -3.47
N HIS A 59 -8.24 -10.61 -4.11
CA HIS A 59 -8.51 -9.34 -3.43
C HIS A 59 -9.89 -8.82 -3.84
N ILE A 60 -10.82 -8.70 -2.89
CA ILE A 60 -12.18 -8.20 -3.14
C ILE A 60 -12.30 -6.78 -2.58
N GLU A 61 -12.32 -5.77 -3.46
CA GLU A 61 -12.68 -4.40 -3.08
C GLU A 61 -14.21 -4.25 -3.10
N VAL A 62 -14.82 -4.09 -1.91
CA VAL A 62 -16.27 -3.84 -1.78
C VAL A 62 -16.50 -2.38 -1.44
N ARG A 63 -17.19 -1.65 -2.31
CA ARG A 63 -17.68 -0.29 -2.02
C ARG A 63 -19.14 -0.36 -1.62
N VAL A 64 -19.46 0.06 -0.39
CA VAL A 64 -20.83 0.13 0.11
C VAL A 64 -21.28 1.58 0.11
N ALA A 65 -22.37 1.89 -0.59
CA ALA A 65 -22.99 3.21 -0.54
C ALA A 65 -23.72 3.39 0.80
N VAL A 66 -23.55 4.55 1.44
CA VAL A 66 -24.28 4.89 2.68
C VAL A 66 -25.66 5.43 2.31
N PRO A 67 -26.77 4.72 2.63
CA PRO A 67 -28.11 5.23 2.38
C PRO A 67 -28.41 6.37 3.36
N VAL A 68 -28.81 7.53 2.84
CA VAL A 68 -29.34 8.64 3.65
C VAL A 68 -30.84 8.44 3.81
N TYR A 69 -31.30 8.24 5.03
CA TYR A 69 -32.72 8.21 5.36
C TYR A 69 -33.14 9.63 5.78
N ALA A 70 -34.03 10.24 5.00
CA ALA A 70 -34.60 11.57 5.27
C ALA A 70 -35.78 11.48 6.23
#